data_AF-A0A837HZ53-F1
#
_entry.id   AF-A0A837HZ53-F1
#
_cell.length_a   1.000
_cell.length_b   1.000
_cell.length_c   1.000
_cell.angle_alpha   90.00
_cell.angle_beta   90.00
_cell.angle_gamma   90.00
#
_symmetry.space_group_name_H-M   'P 1'
#
loop_
_entity.id
_entity.type
_entity.pdbx_description
1 polymer ?
#
loop_
_entity_poly.entity_id
_entity_poly.type
_entity_poly.pdbx_seq_one_letter_code
_entity_poly.pdbx_strand_id
1 'polypeptide(L)'
;MTQKKTNTNILIHIPIEGNELLEKALTSINNNIEIVTLWKVINVNAIKRLGIADHGPIHSQIVSNIAVKFTRMLVNKGIKMSVTENFDLPDKYAQLIVLLASLFHDLGLSVNRGEHEEFGLF
;
A
#
# COMPACT_ATOMS: atom_id res chain seq x y z
N MET A 1 -28.91 -9.32 14.85
CA MET A 1 -28.24 -8.02 14.57
C MET A 1 -27.76 -8.03 13.13
N THR A 2 -28.50 -7.40 12.24
CA THR A 2 -28.18 -7.34 10.80
C THR A 2 -27.01 -6.40 10.61
N GLN A 3 -25.84 -6.92 10.21
CA GLN A 3 -24.71 -6.09 9.83
C GLN A 3 -25.13 -5.19 8.66
N LYS A 4 -25.20 -3.89 8.92
CA LYS A 4 -25.41 -2.86 7.90
C LYS A 4 -24.18 -2.90 7.00
N LYS A 5 -24.28 -3.52 5.82
CA LYS A 5 -23.23 -3.48 4.78
C LYS A 5 -22.90 -2.01 4.52
N THR A 6 -21.76 -1.53 5.03
CA THR A 6 -21.23 -0.24 4.65
C THR A 6 -20.63 -0.41 3.25
N ASN A 7 -21.49 -0.28 2.23
CA ASN A 7 -21.09 -0.16 0.83
C ASN A 7 -20.14 1.03 0.69
N THR A 8 -18.86 0.74 0.81
CA THR A 8 -17.79 1.61 0.37
C THR A 8 -17.03 0.74 -0.62
N ASN A 9 -17.38 0.88 -1.90
CA ASN A 9 -16.60 0.31 -3.00
C ASN A 9 -15.27 1.07 -3.06
N ILE A 10 -14.41 0.81 -2.08
CA ILE A 10 -13.02 1.24 -2.09
C ILE A 10 -12.33 0.31 -3.07
N LEU A 11 -12.00 0.85 -4.23
CA LEU A 11 -11.26 0.17 -5.28
C LEU A 11 -9.95 0.90 -5.49
N ILE A 12 -8.85 0.20 -5.30
CA ILE A 12 -7.51 0.68 -5.60
C ILE A 12 -7.27 0.53 -7.09
N HIS A 13 -6.95 1.64 -7.75
CA HIS A 13 -6.63 1.67 -9.16
C HIS A 13 -5.22 2.22 -9.39
N ILE A 14 -4.33 1.38 -9.91
CA ILE A 14 -2.96 1.74 -10.29
C ILE A 14 -2.70 1.22 -11.72
N PRO A 15 -2.13 2.03 -12.63
CA PRO A 15 -1.87 1.61 -14.00
C PRO A 15 -0.94 0.38 -14.04
N ILE A 16 -1.37 -0.71 -14.67
CA ILE A 16 -0.59 -1.96 -14.72
C ILE A 16 0.53 -1.96 -15.77
N GLU A 17 0.40 -1.18 -16.85
CA GLU A 17 1.37 -1.08 -17.96
C GLU A 17 1.90 -2.46 -18.46
N GLY A 18 1.00 -3.43 -18.61
CA GLY A 18 1.33 -4.78 -19.09
C GLY A 18 1.99 -5.70 -18.06
N ASN A 19 2.16 -5.24 -16.81
CA ASN A 19 2.69 -6.07 -15.73
C ASN A 19 1.59 -6.94 -15.10
N GLU A 20 1.51 -8.20 -15.53
CA GLU A 20 0.60 -9.23 -15.02
C GLU A 20 0.65 -9.44 -13.50
N LEU A 21 1.78 -9.14 -12.86
CA LEU A 21 1.91 -9.27 -11.40
C LEU A 21 1.14 -8.17 -10.67
N LEU A 22 1.17 -6.93 -11.19
CA LEU A 22 0.39 -5.82 -10.65
C LEU A 22 -1.10 -6.10 -10.81
N GLU A 23 -1.52 -6.62 -11.96
CA GLU A 23 -2.92 -7.00 -12.21
C GLU A 23 -3.40 -8.02 -11.18
N LYS A 24 -2.68 -9.14 -11.01
CA LYS A 24 -3.01 -10.16 -10.01
C LYS A 24 -3.08 -9.59 -8.60
N ALA A 25 -2.09 -8.78 -8.21
CA ALA A 25 -2.05 -8.18 -6.89
C ALA A 25 -3.24 -7.24 -6.63
N LEU A 26 -3.54 -6.33 -7.57
CA LEU A 26 -4.66 -5.40 -7.47
C LEU A 26 -6.00 -6.14 -7.43
N THR A 27 -6.17 -7.19 -8.23
CA THR A 27 -7.36 -8.04 -8.17
C THR A 27 -7.51 -8.69 -6.79
N SER A 28 -6.43 -9.25 -6.22
CA SER A 28 -6.48 -9.84 -4.88
C SER A 28 -6.79 -8.80 -3.80
N ILE A 29 -6.17 -7.62 -3.87
CA ILE A 29 -6.36 -6.53 -2.90
C ILE A 29 -7.80 -6.01 -2.94
N ASN A 30 -8.32 -5.72 -4.14
CA ASN A 30 -9.66 -5.15 -4.30
C ASN A 30 -10.78 -6.14 -3.92
N ASN A 31 -10.51 -7.44 -3.94
CA ASN A 31 -11.45 -8.47 -3.50
C ASN A 31 -11.29 -8.86 -2.01
N ASN A 32 -10.37 -8.22 -1.28
CA ASN A 32 -10.08 -8.57 0.10
C ASN A 32 -10.70 -7.56 1.09
N ILE A 33 -11.70 -8.02 1.83
CA ILE A 33 -12.40 -7.21 2.83
C ILE A 33 -11.55 -6.84 4.05
N GLU A 34 -10.58 -7.67 4.41
CA GLU A 34 -9.70 -7.45 5.56
C GLU A 34 -8.79 -6.25 5.32
N ILE A 35 -8.18 -6.16 4.13
CA ILE A 35 -7.32 -5.03 3.75
C ILE A 35 -8.09 -3.70 3.82
N VAL A 36 -9.30 -3.66 3.23
CA VAL A 36 -10.15 -2.47 3.27
C VAL A 36 -10.56 -2.12 4.70
N THR A 37 -10.78 -3.11 5.54
CA THR A 37 -11.10 -2.92 6.97
C THR A 37 -9.91 -2.35 7.72
N LEU A 38 -8.70 -2.86 7.49
CA LEU A 38 -7.47 -2.37 8.12
C LEU A 38 -7.21 -0.90 7.78
N TRP A 39 -7.32 -0.49 6.50
CA TRP A 39 -7.19 0.92 6.13
C TRP A 39 -8.24 1.82 6.79
N LYS A 40 -9.47 1.34 6.99
CA LYS A 40 -10.48 2.08 7.76
C LYS A 40 -10.07 2.23 9.22
N VAL A 41 -9.58 1.16 9.85
CA VAL A 41 -9.12 1.17 11.25
C VAL A 41 -7.94 2.13 11.43
N ILE A 42 -6.95 2.05 10.55
CA ILE A 42 -5.79 2.94 10.53
C ILE A 42 -6.23 4.39 10.42
N ASN A 43 -7.16 4.70 9.51
CA ASN A 43 -7.62 6.07 9.33
C ASN A 43 -8.41 6.60 10.54
N VAL A 44 -9.16 5.74 11.24
CA VAL A 44 -9.80 6.09 12.51
C VAL A 44 -8.73 6.38 13.58
N ASN A 45 -7.69 5.57 13.67
CA ASN A 45 -6.59 5.82 14.61
C ASN A 45 -5.89 7.14 14.29
N ALA A 46 -5.48 7.36 13.05
CA ALA A 46 -4.81 8.57 12.59
C ALA A 46 -5.67 9.82 12.82
N ILE A 47 -6.85 9.90 12.22
CA ILE A 47 -7.66 11.13 12.22
C ILE A 47 -8.40 11.32 13.54
N LYS A 48 -9.10 10.28 14.04
CA LYS A 48 -10.03 10.45 15.17
C LYS A 48 -9.35 10.33 16.53
N ARG A 49 -8.29 9.54 16.66
CA ARG A 49 -7.62 9.29 17.94
C ARG A 49 -6.35 10.13 18.10
N LEU A 50 -5.54 10.22 17.06
CA LEU A 50 -4.24 10.93 17.11
C LEU A 50 -4.31 12.36 16.57
N GLY A 51 -5.35 12.71 15.79
CA GLY A 51 -5.51 14.05 15.23
C GLY A 51 -4.52 14.38 14.09
N ILE A 52 -3.94 13.37 13.45
CA ILE A 52 -3.02 13.51 12.31
C ILE A 52 -3.75 13.33 10.96
N ALA A 53 -3.01 13.54 9.86
CA ALA A 53 -3.53 13.49 8.50
C ALA A 53 -4.09 12.11 8.08
N ASP A 54 -4.74 12.03 6.91
CA ASP A 54 -5.31 10.80 6.37
C ASP A 54 -4.25 9.72 6.13
N HIS A 55 -4.53 8.51 6.62
CA HIS A 55 -3.77 7.27 6.37
C HIS A 55 -4.73 6.17 5.89
N GLY A 56 -5.79 6.57 5.17
CA GLY A 56 -6.83 5.68 4.69
C GLY A 56 -6.54 5.08 3.31
N PRO A 57 -7.57 4.51 2.67
CA PRO A 57 -7.42 3.92 1.34
C PRO A 57 -7.01 4.91 0.25
N ILE A 58 -7.42 6.18 0.36
CA ILE A 58 -7.07 7.22 -0.59
C ILE A 58 -5.59 7.57 -0.49
N HIS A 59 -5.08 7.77 0.74
CA HIS A 59 -3.66 7.90 1.00
C HIS A 59 -2.88 6.71 0.39
N SER A 60 -3.29 5.48 0.73
CA SER A 60 -2.64 4.25 0.25
C SER A 60 -2.57 4.18 -1.28
N GLN A 61 -3.65 4.56 -1.98
CA GLN A 61 -3.67 4.61 -3.45
C GLN A 61 -2.69 5.66 -4.01
N ILE A 62 -2.69 6.88 -3.46
CA ILE A 62 -1.85 7.98 -3.95
C ILE A 62 -0.36 7.60 -3.81
N VAL A 63 0.05 7.17 -2.61
CA VAL A 63 1.44 6.79 -2.32
C VAL A 63 1.88 5.66 -3.25
N SER A 64 1.07 4.62 -3.37
CA SER A 64 1.39 3.46 -4.20
C SER A 64 1.47 3.78 -5.69
N ASN A 65 0.57 4.64 -6.20
CA ASN A 65 0.62 5.08 -7.60
C ASN A 65 1.89 5.88 -7.91
N ILE A 66 2.27 6.80 -7.02
CA ILE A 66 3.49 7.61 -7.17
C ILE A 66 4.72 6.72 -7.08
N ALA A 67 4.77 5.79 -6.12
CA ALA A 67 5.89 4.88 -5.91
C ALA A 67 6.12 3.98 -7.13
N VAL A 68 5.07 3.35 -7.67
CA VAL A 68 5.18 2.53 -8.89
C VAL A 68 5.63 3.35 -10.08
N LYS A 69 5.08 4.56 -10.26
CA LYS A 69 5.51 5.48 -11.33
C LYS A 69 6.99 5.84 -11.18
N PHE A 70 7.45 6.12 -9.97
CA PHE A 70 8.85 6.45 -9.70
C PHE A 70 9.78 5.27 -10.02
N THR A 71 9.41 4.05 -9.59
CA THR A 71 10.14 2.81 -9.95
C THR A 71 10.28 2.66 -11.46
N ARG A 72 9.21 2.90 -12.23
CA ARG A 72 9.27 2.86 -13.70
C ARG A 72 10.22 3.91 -14.27
N MET A 73 10.21 5.12 -13.73
CA MET A 73 11.12 6.19 -14.17
C MET A 73 12.59 5.82 -13.93
N LEU A 74 12.92 5.20 -12.79
CA LEU A 74 14.26 4.73 -12.48
C LEU A 74 14.71 3.64 -13.44
N VAL A 75 13.88 2.61 -13.64
CA VAL A 75 14.15 1.51 -14.59
C VAL A 75 14.34 2.04 -16.02
N ASN A 76 13.47 2.96 -16.47
CA ASN A 76 13.59 3.58 -17.80
C ASN A 76 14.86 4.42 -17.98
N LYS A 77 15.52 4.84 -16.89
CA LYS A 77 16.81 5.52 -16.89
C LYS A 77 18.00 4.56 -16.75
N GLY A 78 17.77 3.26 -16.78
CA GLY A 78 18.80 2.23 -16.66
C GLY A 78 19.30 2.00 -15.22
N ILE A 79 18.59 2.53 -14.22
CA ILE A 79 18.90 2.25 -12.81
C ILE A 79 18.42 0.84 -12.50
N LYS A 80 19.37 -0.04 -12.15
CA LYS A 80 19.06 -1.42 -11.75
C LYS A 80 18.43 -1.42 -10.35
N MET A 81 17.32 -2.15 -10.21
CA MET A 81 16.68 -2.37 -8.92
C MET A 81 17.41 -3.50 -8.17
N SER A 82 17.42 -3.45 -6.83
CA SER A 82 18.09 -4.47 -6.01
C SER A 82 17.60 -5.90 -6.29
N VAL A 83 16.32 -6.06 -6.59
CA VAL A 83 15.73 -7.37 -6.93
C VAL A 83 16.31 -7.94 -8.22
N THR A 84 16.66 -7.08 -9.17
CA THR A 84 17.29 -7.45 -10.43
C THR A 84 18.78 -7.72 -10.21
N GLU A 85 19.47 -6.86 -9.45
CA GLU A 85 20.91 -6.97 -9.22
C GLU A 85 21.30 -8.12 -8.29
N ASN A 86 20.56 -8.31 -7.19
CA ASN A 86 20.94 -9.26 -6.15
C ASN A 86 20.24 -10.62 -6.27
N PHE A 87 19.14 -10.69 -7.02
CA PHE A 87 18.31 -11.91 -7.10
C PHE A 87 17.96 -12.34 -8.53
N ASP A 88 18.50 -11.66 -9.56
CA ASP A 88 18.27 -11.97 -10.98
C ASP A 88 16.77 -11.99 -11.37
N LEU A 89 15.94 -11.22 -10.65
CA LEU A 89 14.52 -11.12 -10.95
C LEU A 89 14.25 -10.02 -11.99
N PRO A 90 13.34 -10.24 -12.95
CA PRO A 90 12.97 -9.18 -13.90
C PRO A 90 12.35 -7.95 -13.21
N ASP A 91 12.50 -6.76 -13.80
CA ASP A 91 12.03 -5.48 -13.22
C ASP A 91 10.54 -5.44 -12.88
N LYS A 92 9.71 -6.30 -13.49
CA LYS A 92 8.29 -6.45 -13.14
C LYS A 92 8.08 -6.82 -11.66
N TYR A 93 9.04 -7.54 -11.05
CA TYR A 93 9.04 -7.85 -9.62
C TYR A 93 9.35 -6.64 -8.76
N ALA A 94 10.22 -5.73 -9.22
CA ALA A 94 10.50 -4.48 -8.50
C ALA A 94 9.23 -3.63 -8.36
N GLN A 95 8.46 -3.51 -9.45
CA GLN A 95 7.17 -2.81 -9.43
C GLN A 95 6.16 -3.47 -8.47
N LEU A 96 6.07 -4.80 -8.47
CA LEU A 96 5.20 -5.54 -7.55
C LEU A 96 5.59 -5.30 -6.08
N ILE A 97 6.88 -5.42 -5.76
CA ILE A 97 7.38 -5.25 -4.40
C ILE A 97 7.11 -3.83 -3.91
N VAL A 98 7.41 -2.82 -4.73
CA VAL A 98 7.14 -1.41 -4.39
C VAL A 98 5.64 -1.13 -4.26
N LEU A 99 4.79 -1.71 -5.11
CA LEU A 99 3.34 -1.63 -4.97
C LEU A 99 2.89 -2.16 -3.61
N LEU A 100 3.27 -3.39 -3.26
CA LEU A 100 2.83 -4.04 -2.03
C LEU A 100 3.38 -3.34 -0.79
N ALA A 101 4.65 -2.94 -0.82
CA ALA A 101 5.26 -2.17 0.26
C ALA A 101 4.51 -0.85 0.49
N SER A 102 4.19 -0.12 -0.57
CA SER A 102 3.49 1.17 -0.47
C SER A 102 2.05 1.04 0.02
N LEU A 103 1.33 0.02 -0.44
CA LEU A 103 -0.06 -0.23 -0.02
C LEU A 103 -0.18 -0.62 1.45
N PHE A 104 0.88 -1.24 2.01
CA PHE A 104 0.86 -1.80 3.36
C PHE A 104 1.77 -1.09 4.35
N HIS A 105 2.44 -0.01 3.95
CA HIS A 105 3.45 0.65 4.80
C HIS A 105 2.89 1.13 6.15
N ASP A 106 1.62 1.55 6.17
CA ASP A 106 0.94 2.06 7.36
C ASP A 106 0.19 1.00 8.18
N LEU A 107 0.23 -0.28 7.81
CA LEU A 107 -0.56 -1.30 8.51
C LEU A 107 -0.25 -1.39 10.02
N GLY A 108 0.95 -0.97 10.43
CA GLY A 108 1.33 -0.85 11.84
C GLY A 108 0.41 0.05 12.66
N LEU A 109 -0.18 1.09 12.06
CA LEU A 109 -1.13 2.00 12.71
C LEU A 109 -2.46 1.33 13.06
N SER A 110 -2.71 0.09 12.63
CA SER A 110 -3.90 -0.67 13.04
C SER A 110 -3.86 -1.09 14.51
N VAL A 111 -2.66 -1.16 15.10
CA VAL A 111 -2.42 -1.52 16.50
C VAL A 111 -1.89 -0.30 17.23
N ASN A 112 -2.55 0.10 18.31
CA ASN A 112 -1.99 1.10 19.22
C ASN A 112 -0.95 0.43 20.14
N ARG A 113 0.22 1.07 20.30
CA ARG A 113 1.26 0.63 21.22
C ARG A 113 1.51 1.73 22.25
N GLY A 114 1.49 1.37 23.53
CA GLY A 114 2.00 2.26 24.58
C GLY A 114 3.48 2.56 24.33
N GLU A 115 3.89 3.79 24.64
CA GLU A 115 5.29 4.22 24.53
C GLU A 115 5.87 4.09 23.10
N HIS A 116 5.00 4.13 22.08
CA HIS A 116 5.42 4.02 20.67
C HIS A 116 6.45 5.07 20.27
N GLU A 117 6.31 6.31 20.76
CA GLU A 117 7.30 7.36 20.50
C GLU A 117 8.64 7.11 21.20
N GLU A 118 8.64 6.40 22.33
CA GLU A 118 9.84 6.12 23.10
C GLU A 118 10.62 4.92 22.53
N PHE A 119 9.91 3.93 21.97
CA PHE A 119 10.50 2.72 21.37
C PHE A 119 10.45 2.70 19.84
N GLY A 120 10.10 3.82 19.21
CA GLY A 120 10.17 3.99 17.76
C GLY A 120 11.62 4.04 17.29
N LEU A 121 11.93 3.40 16.16
CA LEU A 121 13.19 3.61 15.46
C LEU A 121 13.07 4.91 14.65
N PHE A 122 13.93 5.88 14.96
CA PHE A 122 14.05 7.14 14.21
C PHE A 122 14.81 6.94 12.89
#